data_AF-A0AAD2PW25-F1
#
_entry.id   AF-A0AAD2PW25-F1
#
_cell.length_a   1.000
_cell.length_b   1.000
_cell.length_c   1.000
_cell.angle_alpha   90.00
_cell.angle_beta   90.00
_cell.angle_gamma   90.00
#
_symmetry.space_group_name_H-M   'P 1'
#
loop_
_entity.id
_entity.type
_entity.pdbx_description
1 polymer ?
#
loop_
_entity_poly.entity_id
_entity_poly.type
_entity_poly.pdbx_seq_one_letter_code
_entity_poly.pdbx_strand_id
1 'polypeptide(L)'
;MFRSLILVAAFASSLLYSEAFLTHHRVERRSLSPLQHAGHDHNHDHGTHDHNHDHSIHDHNHDHDESDDPPPPPLDEEEIREIENAERRKKVKFRQLVADSVAVSNPEHLPKLLANNIGAIAALQGQEGAAIIKEIVEDAKAEGEEQFNRTVIVIESILSFAESFVEEAESLDSKNKKLLGKIINAMKSSEDAMDELMEVERDNFTAGFLRHIEGECERIGNAPKMTTESTRLIELLRVIQARVLEEIGADMGEATLVLGQLMGYDDRDELLGVLDAGLTVQGREFAVEMKGLTEEALRGFESVHGGVEPELLDRVSFVDQRLTNYLEETNEFQ
;
A
#
# COMPACT_ATOMS: atom_id res chain seq x y z
N MET A 1 -0.53 -7.28 -17.43
CA MET A 1 0.90 -7.13 -17.13
C MET A 1 1.18 -6.59 -15.72
N PHE A 2 1.41 -5.31 -15.42
CA PHE A 2 1.75 -4.88 -14.04
C PHE A 2 0.58 -4.88 -13.03
N ARG A 3 -0.66 -4.73 -13.51
CA ARG A 3 -1.85 -4.68 -12.65
C ARG A 3 -2.12 -6.02 -11.95
N SER A 4 -2.12 -7.13 -12.69
CA SER A 4 -2.39 -8.47 -12.14
C SER A 4 -1.38 -8.88 -11.08
N LEU A 5 -0.10 -8.55 -11.24
CA LEU A 5 0.97 -8.91 -10.31
C LEU A 5 0.87 -8.18 -8.95
N ILE A 6 0.61 -6.87 -8.97
CA ILE A 6 0.44 -6.05 -7.77
C ILE A 6 -0.86 -6.43 -7.06
N LEU A 7 -1.91 -6.79 -7.82
CA LEU A 7 -3.17 -7.26 -7.27
C LEU A 7 -3.03 -8.62 -6.61
N VAL A 8 -2.38 -9.62 -7.22
CA VAL A 8 -2.16 -10.94 -6.60
C VAL A 8 -1.39 -10.81 -5.27
N ALA A 9 -0.39 -9.93 -5.19
CA ALA A 9 0.33 -9.65 -3.94
C ALA A 9 -0.54 -8.92 -2.89
N ALA A 10 -1.38 -7.96 -3.30
CA ALA A 10 -2.33 -7.28 -2.40
C ALA A 10 -3.48 -8.22 -1.95
N PHE A 11 -3.90 -9.15 -2.81
CA PHE A 11 -4.87 -10.19 -2.48
C PHE A 11 -4.31 -11.16 -1.42
N ALA A 12 -3.08 -11.64 -1.61
CA ALA A 12 -2.40 -12.54 -0.67
C ALA A 12 -2.31 -11.93 0.75
N SER A 13 -1.82 -10.68 0.83
CA SER A 13 -1.66 -9.95 2.10
C SER A 13 -2.99 -9.61 2.78
N SER A 14 -4.06 -9.39 2.03
CA SER A 14 -5.39 -9.07 2.58
C SER A 14 -6.12 -10.29 3.15
N LEU A 15 -5.93 -11.48 2.54
CA LEU A 15 -6.71 -12.67 2.87
C LEU A 15 -6.15 -13.46 4.05
N LEU A 16 -4.82 -13.46 4.23
CA LEU A 16 -4.13 -13.99 5.43
C LEU A 16 -4.71 -13.44 6.75
N TYR A 17 -5.20 -12.20 6.75
CA TYR A 17 -5.79 -11.56 7.92
C TYR A 17 -7.33 -11.68 8.00
N SER A 18 -8.01 -11.93 6.88
CA SER A 18 -9.49 -12.01 6.81
C SER A 18 -10.02 -13.39 7.20
N GLU A 19 -9.32 -14.49 6.87
CA GLU A 19 -9.76 -15.84 7.25
C GLU A 19 -9.70 -16.11 8.76
N ALA A 20 -8.68 -15.57 9.45
CA ALA A 20 -8.60 -15.59 10.91
C ALA A 20 -9.78 -14.85 11.58
N PHE A 21 -10.39 -13.89 10.88
CA PHE A 21 -11.49 -13.06 11.36
C PHE A 21 -12.88 -13.67 11.05
N LEU A 22 -13.07 -14.23 9.84
CA LEU A 22 -14.33 -14.89 9.46
C LEU A 22 -14.58 -16.18 10.27
N THR A 23 -13.54 -16.91 10.65
CA THR A 23 -13.67 -18.06 11.57
C THR A 23 -14.07 -17.62 12.98
N HIS A 24 -13.60 -16.47 13.47
CA HIS A 24 -13.94 -15.97 14.81
C HIS A 24 -15.39 -15.45 14.90
N HIS A 25 -15.89 -14.76 13.86
CA HIS A 25 -17.27 -14.23 13.87
C HIS A 25 -18.36 -15.25 13.48
N ARG A 26 -18.03 -16.32 12.75
CA ARG A 26 -18.98 -17.41 12.46
C ARG A 26 -19.32 -18.24 13.70
N VAL A 27 -18.45 -18.23 14.71
CA VAL A 27 -18.67 -18.85 16.02
C VAL A 27 -19.59 -18.00 16.91
N GLU A 28 -19.48 -16.66 16.87
CA GLU A 28 -20.33 -15.77 17.65
C GLU A 28 -21.76 -15.62 17.10
N ARG A 29 -21.99 -15.70 15.78
CA ARG A 29 -23.34 -15.59 15.22
C ARG A 29 -24.26 -16.81 15.46
N ARG A 30 -23.74 -17.91 16.03
CA ARG A 30 -24.56 -19.10 16.38
C ARG A 30 -25.17 -19.06 17.78
N SER A 31 -24.89 -18.03 18.60
CA SER A 31 -25.36 -17.98 20.00
C SER A 31 -26.51 -17.01 20.30
N LEU A 32 -27.13 -16.37 19.29
CA LEU A 32 -28.25 -15.46 19.51
C LEU A 32 -29.50 -15.88 18.74
N SER A 33 -30.38 -16.60 19.45
CA SER A 33 -31.79 -16.78 19.08
C SER A 33 -32.60 -15.50 19.37
N PRO A 34 -33.72 -15.28 18.66
CA PRO A 34 -34.39 -13.98 18.59
C PRO A 34 -35.39 -13.77 19.75
N LEU A 35 -35.40 -12.57 20.32
CA LEU A 35 -36.43 -12.11 21.24
C LEU A 35 -37.18 -10.91 20.62
N GLN A 36 -38.47 -10.90 20.93
CA GLN A 36 -39.56 -10.30 20.18
C GLN A 36 -39.82 -8.83 20.51
N HIS A 37 -40.50 -8.18 19.57
CA HIS A 37 -41.37 -7.00 19.64
C HIS A 37 -41.66 -6.33 21.01
N ALA A 38 -41.49 -5.00 21.03
CA ALA A 38 -42.49 -3.96 21.30
C ALA A 38 -41.78 -2.60 21.03
N GLY A 39 -42.25 -1.68 20.18
CA GLY A 39 -43.58 -1.08 20.17
C GLY A 39 -43.63 0.05 21.19
N HIS A 40 -43.27 1.29 20.81
CA HIS A 40 -43.82 2.52 21.38
C HIS A 40 -43.52 3.74 20.48
N ASP A 41 -44.60 4.32 19.98
CA ASP A 41 -44.68 5.70 19.50
C ASP A 41 -44.31 6.69 20.61
N HIS A 42 -43.67 7.81 20.25
CA HIS A 42 -44.08 9.14 20.71
C HIS A 42 -43.48 10.25 19.83
N ASN A 43 -44.38 10.95 19.13
CA ASN A 43 -44.21 12.32 18.68
C ASN A 43 -43.84 13.22 19.88
N HIS A 44 -42.85 14.10 19.71
CA HIS A 44 -43.00 15.48 20.18
C HIS A 44 -42.19 16.48 19.34
N ASP A 45 -42.98 17.41 18.80
CA ASP A 45 -42.67 18.70 18.21
C ASP A 45 -42.17 19.69 19.29
N HIS A 46 -41.21 20.54 18.89
CA HIS A 46 -41.04 21.97 19.22
C HIS A 46 -39.61 22.36 19.54
N GLY A 47 -39.20 23.49 18.95
CA GLY A 47 -38.31 24.43 19.63
C GLY A 47 -37.10 24.85 18.81
N THR A 48 -37.30 25.76 17.86
CA THR A 48 -36.26 26.67 17.39
C THR A 48 -35.67 27.43 18.58
N HIS A 49 -34.40 27.21 18.90
CA HIS A 49 -33.63 28.07 19.77
C HIS A 49 -32.34 28.53 19.08
N ASP A 50 -32.41 29.79 18.71
CA ASP A 50 -31.36 30.64 18.17
C ASP A 50 -30.45 31.05 19.34
N HIS A 51 -29.24 30.50 19.39
CA HIS A 51 -28.20 30.92 20.32
C HIS A 51 -27.01 31.41 19.53
N ASN A 52 -27.00 32.72 19.30
CA ASN A 52 -25.79 33.52 19.12
C ASN A 52 -24.87 33.27 20.34
N HIS A 53 -23.86 32.43 20.17
CA HIS A 53 -22.71 32.38 21.06
C HIS A 53 -21.62 33.24 20.47
N ASP A 54 -21.54 34.45 21.04
CA ASP A 54 -20.43 35.38 20.96
C ASP A 54 -19.22 34.73 21.64
N HIS A 55 -18.39 34.04 20.85
CA HIS A 55 -17.09 33.55 21.29
C HIS A 55 -16.11 34.71 21.26
N SER A 56 -16.09 35.47 22.35
CA SER A 56 -14.95 36.30 22.73
C SER A 56 -13.71 35.39 22.77
N ILE A 57 -12.86 35.51 21.74
CA ILE A 57 -11.56 34.86 21.66
C ILE A 57 -10.71 35.49 22.76
N HIS A 58 -10.66 34.83 23.92
CA HIS A 58 -9.63 35.10 24.92
C HIS A 58 -8.30 34.59 24.36
N ASP A 59 -7.50 35.53 23.84
CA ASP A 59 -6.06 35.36 23.65
C ASP A 59 -5.43 35.04 25.02
N HIS A 60 -5.38 33.76 25.36
CA HIS A 60 -4.43 33.25 26.31
C HIS A 60 -3.08 33.18 25.61
N ASN A 61 -2.35 34.31 25.65
CA ASN A 61 -0.89 34.28 25.56
C ASN A 61 -0.40 33.42 26.73
N HIS A 62 -0.30 32.12 26.50
CA HIS A 62 0.60 31.28 27.25
C HIS A 62 2.00 31.69 26.82
N ASP A 63 2.58 32.62 27.57
CA ASP A 63 4.03 32.71 27.70
C ASP A 63 4.49 31.32 28.13
N HIS A 64 4.90 30.52 27.14
CA HIS A 64 5.62 29.29 27.36
C HIS A 64 6.93 29.70 28.04
N ASP A 65 6.90 29.60 29.36
CA ASP A 65 8.09 29.45 30.20
C ASP A 65 9.01 28.49 29.46
N GLU A 66 10.14 29.00 28.98
CA GLU A 66 11.21 28.21 28.36
C GLU A 66 11.54 27.13 29.37
N SER A 67 11.02 25.91 29.15
CA SER A 67 11.33 24.78 29.99
C SER A 67 12.84 24.67 29.99
N ASP A 68 13.44 24.77 31.19
CA ASP A 68 14.82 24.40 31.51
C ASP A 68 15.00 22.89 31.26
N ASP A 69 14.75 22.44 30.03
CA ASP A 69 15.05 21.10 29.59
C ASP A 69 16.58 20.99 29.61
N PRO A 70 17.13 20.08 30.43
CA PRO A 70 18.57 19.91 30.51
C PRO A 70 19.08 19.62 29.09
N PRO A 71 20.22 20.22 28.70
CA PRO A 71 20.77 20.02 27.37
C PRO A 71 20.90 18.52 27.11
N PRO A 72 20.58 18.05 25.89
CA PRO A 72 20.68 16.64 25.56
C PRO A 72 22.09 16.14 25.91
N PRO A 73 22.21 14.91 26.43
CA PRO A 73 23.51 14.35 26.76
C PRO A 73 24.42 14.38 25.52
N PRO A 74 25.72 14.66 25.69
CA PRO A 74 26.65 14.66 24.57
C PRO A 74 26.66 13.27 23.92
N LEU A 75 26.58 13.24 22.59
CA LEU A 75 26.71 12.02 21.80
C LEU A 75 28.05 11.35 22.10
N ASP A 76 28.06 10.03 22.15
CA ASP A 76 29.30 9.30 22.32
C ASP A 76 30.09 9.20 20.98
N GLU A 77 31.35 8.74 21.06
CA GLU A 77 32.20 8.63 19.87
C GLU A 77 31.68 7.63 18.83
N GLU A 78 30.87 6.65 19.25
CA GLU A 78 30.31 5.64 18.35
C GLU A 78 29.15 6.24 17.55
N GLU A 79 28.24 6.94 18.21
CA GLU A 79 27.14 7.68 17.58
C GLU A 79 27.65 8.72 16.56
N ILE A 80 28.70 9.48 16.92
CA ILE A 80 29.32 10.44 16.00
C ILE A 80 29.85 9.74 14.74
N ARG A 81 30.54 8.60 14.88
CA ARG A 81 31.06 7.83 13.74
C ARG A 81 29.95 7.25 12.88
N GLU A 82 28.85 6.82 13.47
CA GLU A 82 27.69 6.31 12.74
C GLU A 82 27.03 7.41 11.88
N ILE A 83 26.88 8.62 12.44
CA ILE A 83 26.36 9.79 11.73
C ILE A 83 27.25 10.13 10.53
N GLU A 84 28.56 10.27 10.75
CA GLU A 84 29.52 10.57 9.66
C GLU A 84 29.50 9.48 8.56
N ASN A 85 29.41 8.20 8.95
CA ASN A 85 29.33 7.10 8.00
C ASN A 85 27.99 7.09 7.25
N ALA A 86 26.88 7.48 7.88
CA ALA A 86 25.60 7.64 7.23
C ALA A 86 25.65 8.77 6.18
N GLU A 87 26.17 9.94 6.53
CA GLU A 87 26.36 11.06 5.61
C GLU A 87 27.23 10.69 4.41
N ARG A 88 28.36 10.01 4.65
CA ARG A 88 29.24 9.52 3.58
C ARG A 88 28.50 8.58 2.64
N ARG A 89 27.67 7.68 3.17
CA ARG A 89 26.84 6.76 2.37
C ARG A 89 25.80 7.51 1.53
N LYS A 90 25.12 8.53 2.09
CA LYS A 90 24.18 9.39 1.34
C LYS A 90 24.86 10.04 0.15
N LYS A 91 26.01 10.68 0.40
CA LYS A 91 26.81 11.35 -0.63
C LYS A 91 27.25 10.42 -1.75
N VAL A 92 27.80 9.24 -1.42
CA VAL A 92 28.26 8.26 -2.42
C VAL A 92 27.09 7.79 -3.29
N LYS A 93 25.95 7.46 -2.68
CA LYS A 93 24.75 7.02 -3.42
C LYS A 93 24.23 8.11 -4.36
N PHE A 94 24.15 9.35 -3.91
CA PHE A 94 23.66 10.44 -4.76
C PHE A 94 24.64 10.79 -5.88
N ARG A 95 25.95 10.80 -5.61
CA ARG A 95 26.97 10.98 -6.66
C ARG A 95 26.88 9.89 -7.73
N GLN A 96 26.67 8.64 -7.31
CA GLN A 96 26.45 7.53 -8.24
C GLN A 96 25.20 7.75 -9.09
N LEU A 97 24.08 8.17 -8.47
CA LEU A 97 22.85 8.48 -9.20
C LEU A 97 23.05 9.57 -10.26
N VAL A 98 23.78 10.64 -9.93
CA VAL A 98 24.10 11.71 -10.88
C VAL A 98 24.95 11.17 -12.03
N ALA A 99 26.00 10.38 -11.74
CA ALA A 99 26.84 9.78 -12.77
C ALA A 99 26.04 8.83 -13.68
N ASP A 100 25.21 7.96 -13.10
CA ASP A 100 24.35 7.04 -13.85
C ASP A 100 23.36 7.81 -14.72
N SER A 101 22.79 8.90 -14.21
CA SER A 101 21.84 9.76 -14.93
C SER A 101 22.51 10.50 -16.09
N VAL A 102 23.75 10.98 -15.92
CA VAL A 102 24.55 11.56 -17.01
C VAL A 102 24.87 10.52 -18.09
N ALA A 103 25.06 9.25 -17.72
CA ALA A 103 25.36 8.16 -18.65
C ALA A 103 24.12 7.64 -19.41
N VAL A 104 22.90 8.03 -19.03
CA VAL A 104 21.67 7.61 -19.71
C VAL A 104 21.65 8.15 -21.14
N SER A 105 21.72 7.23 -22.11
CA SER A 105 21.66 7.58 -23.54
C SER A 105 20.23 7.75 -24.07
N ASN A 106 19.23 7.14 -23.43
CA ASN A 106 17.81 7.28 -23.77
C ASN A 106 17.06 8.04 -22.65
N PRO A 107 16.62 9.29 -22.89
CA PRO A 107 15.91 10.10 -21.89
C PRO A 107 14.68 9.41 -21.27
N GLU A 108 14.00 8.54 -22.01
CA GLU A 108 12.81 7.82 -21.52
C GLU A 108 13.13 6.85 -20.36
N HIS A 109 14.39 6.47 -20.18
CA HIS A 109 14.81 5.59 -19.08
C HIS A 109 15.07 6.37 -17.78
N LEU A 110 15.20 7.70 -17.85
CA LEU A 110 15.56 8.52 -16.70
C LEU A 110 14.49 8.45 -15.60
N PRO A 111 13.17 8.63 -15.86
CA PRO A 111 12.16 8.54 -14.80
C PRO A 111 12.20 7.21 -14.03
N LYS A 112 12.43 6.10 -14.72
CA LYS A 112 12.57 4.78 -14.08
C LYS A 112 13.82 4.68 -13.21
N LEU A 113 14.95 5.20 -13.68
CA LEU A 113 16.19 5.26 -12.89
C LEU A 113 15.98 6.09 -11.61
N LEU A 114 15.33 7.24 -11.73
CA LEU A 114 15.07 8.13 -10.60
C LEU A 114 14.10 7.51 -9.60
N ALA A 115 13.02 6.89 -10.07
CA ALA A 115 12.06 6.18 -9.22
C ALA A 115 12.72 5.05 -8.41
N ASN A 116 13.60 4.27 -9.05
CA ASN A 116 14.36 3.20 -8.37
C ASN A 116 15.36 3.72 -7.33
N ASN A 117 15.72 5.01 -7.40
CA ASN A 117 16.64 5.66 -6.48
C ASN A 117 15.97 6.73 -5.61
N ILE A 118 14.64 6.70 -5.48
CA ILE A 118 13.89 7.72 -4.73
C ILE A 118 14.37 7.85 -3.27
N GLY A 119 14.81 6.76 -2.64
CA GLY A 119 15.38 6.81 -1.29
C GLY A 119 16.68 7.61 -1.20
N ALA A 120 17.52 7.59 -2.24
CA ALA A 120 18.73 8.42 -2.29
C ALA A 120 18.40 9.90 -2.51
N ILE A 121 17.36 10.19 -3.31
CA ILE A 121 16.86 11.54 -3.56
C ILE A 121 16.23 12.12 -2.29
N ALA A 122 15.33 11.36 -1.65
CA ALA A 122 14.66 11.75 -0.41
C ALA A 122 15.64 11.96 0.75
N ALA A 123 16.80 11.29 0.75
CA ALA A 123 17.84 11.49 1.75
C ALA A 123 18.57 12.85 1.67
N LEU A 124 18.34 13.65 0.61
CA LEU A 124 18.93 14.98 0.42
C LEU A 124 18.13 16.13 1.06
N GLN A 125 17.26 15.83 2.02
CA GLN A 125 16.49 16.86 2.71
C GLN A 125 17.41 17.76 3.57
N GLY A 126 17.09 19.05 3.61
CA GLY A 126 17.74 20.03 4.48
C GLY A 126 19.12 20.51 4.00
N GLN A 127 19.88 21.10 4.94
CA GLN A 127 21.17 21.73 4.64
C GLN A 127 22.25 20.73 4.23
N GLU A 128 22.21 19.50 4.78
CA GLU A 128 23.14 18.42 4.41
C GLU A 128 23.05 18.09 2.91
N GLY A 129 21.84 17.91 2.37
CA GLY A 129 21.64 17.61 0.95
C GLY A 129 22.10 18.74 0.04
N ALA A 130 21.83 19.99 0.44
CA ALA A 130 22.34 21.16 -0.28
C ALA A 130 23.87 21.21 -0.33
N ALA A 131 24.55 20.84 0.77
CA ALA A 131 26.01 20.76 0.81
C ALA A 131 26.56 19.66 -0.11
N ILE A 132 25.92 18.49 -0.15
CA ILE A 132 26.28 17.39 -1.05
C ILE A 132 26.15 17.81 -2.52
N ILE A 133 25.03 18.45 -2.89
CA ILE A 133 24.80 18.94 -4.25
C ILE A 133 25.86 19.97 -4.63
N LYS A 134 26.11 20.95 -3.74
CA LYS A 134 27.13 21.99 -3.96
C LYS A 134 28.50 21.38 -4.23
N GLU A 135 28.92 20.40 -3.43
CA GLU A 135 30.21 19.74 -3.61
C GLU A 135 30.30 19.00 -4.95
N ILE A 136 29.25 18.27 -5.36
CA ILE A 136 29.22 17.58 -6.66
C ILE A 136 29.34 18.58 -7.82
N VAL A 137 28.65 19.72 -7.72
CA VAL A 137 28.70 20.79 -8.72
C VAL A 137 30.09 21.45 -8.76
N GLU A 138 30.72 21.66 -7.62
CA GLU A 138 32.09 22.20 -7.52
C GLU A 138 33.13 21.23 -8.11
N ASP A 139 33.01 19.92 -7.83
CA ASP A 139 33.84 18.87 -8.43
C ASP A 139 33.69 18.86 -9.97
N ALA A 140 32.45 18.87 -10.48
CA ALA A 140 32.20 18.91 -11.91
C ALA A 140 32.74 20.19 -12.57
N LYS A 141 32.72 21.32 -11.86
CA LYS A 141 33.32 22.57 -12.32
C LYS A 141 34.84 22.49 -12.45
N ALA A 142 35.50 21.75 -11.55
CA ALA A 142 36.93 21.52 -11.62
C ALA A 142 37.33 20.61 -12.79
N GLU A 143 36.44 19.72 -13.24
CA GLU A 143 36.65 18.82 -14.37
C GLU A 143 36.45 19.49 -15.74
N GLY A 144 35.68 20.59 -15.81
CA GLY A 144 35.55 21.43 -16.99
C GLY A 144 34.12 21.91 -17.25
N GLU A 145 33.97 22.92 -18.11
CA GLU A 145 32.68 23.58 -18.37
C GLU A 145 31.62 22.64 -18.95
N GLU A 146 32.03 21.69 -19.81
CA GLU A 146 31.11 20.70 -20.38
C GLU A 146 30.55 19.75 -19.30
N GLN A 147 31.41 19.24 -18.43
CA GLN A 147 31.01 18.32 -17.36
C GLN A 147 30.16 19.04 -16.31
N PHE A 148 30.52 20.28 -15.97
CA PHE A 148 29.72 21.15 -15.13
C PHE A 148 28.30 21.33 -15.67
N ASN A 149 28.14 21.74 -16.93
CA ASN A 149 26.83 21.98 -17.52
C ASN A 149 25.97 20.71 -17.55
N ARG A 150 26.55 19.56 -17.93
CA ARG A 150 25.85 18.27 -17.91
C ARG A 150 25.38 17.88 -16.51
N THR A 151 26.25 18.04 -15.52
CA THR A 151 25.97 17.70 -14.13
C THR A 151 24.84 18.57 -13.56
N VAL A 152 24.88 19.88 -13.83
CA VAL A 152 23.82 20.82 -13.38
C VAL A 152 22.47 20.46 -13.98
N ILE A 153 22.38 20.23 -15.29
CA ILE A 153 21.12 19.85 -15.96
C ILE A 153 20.54 18.55 -15.38
N VAL A 154 21.39 17.56 -15.11
CA VAL A 154 20.96 16.30 -14.50
C VAL A 154 20.46 16.50 -13.08
N ILE A 155 21.16 17.29 -12.26
CA ILE A 155 20.71 17.60 -10.90
C ILE A 155 19.36 18.34 -10.93
N GLU A 156 19.19 19.34 -11.80
CA GLU A 156 17.91 20.03 -11.98
C GLU A 156 16.78 19.06 -12.37
N SER A 157 17.07 18.11 -13.27
CA SER A 157 16.10 17.09 -13.68
C SER A 157 15.73 16.15 -12.53
N ILE A 158 16.71 15.76 -11.69
CA ILE A 158 16.47 14.94 -10.49
C ILE A 158 15.59 15.69 -9.48
N LEU A 159 15.88 16.97 -9.23
CA LEU A 159 15.11 17.79 -8.29
C LEU A 159 13.68 18.04 -8.79
N SER A 160 13.52 18.38 -10.08
CA SER A 160 12.20 18.55 -10.69
C SER A 160 11.38 17.25 -10.63
N PHE A 161 12.00 16.10 -10.88
CA PHE A 161 11.34 14.80 -10.69
C PHE A 161 10.92 14.58 -9.23
N ALA A 162 11.77 14.91 -8.27
CA ALA A 162 11.46 14.75 -6.85
C ALA A 162 10.26 15.61 -6.43
N GLU A 163 10.21 16.86 -6.89
CA GLU A 163 9.10 17.79 -6.64
C GLU A 163 7.79 17.24 -7.21
N SER A 164 7.76 16.89 -8.51
CA SER A 164 6.56 16.33 -9.14
C SER A 164 6.13 15.02 -8.48
N PHE A 165 7.08 14.16 -8.10
CA PHE A 165 6.78 12.92 -7.39
C PHE A 165 6.09 13.18 -6.04
N VAL A 166 6.57 14.16 -5.26
CA VAL A 166 5.95 14.53 -3.97
C VAL A 166 4.56 15.10 -4.17
N GLU A 167 4.37 16.01 -5.13
CA GLU A 167 3.07 16.60 -5.46
C GLU A 167 2.05 15.53 -5.88
N GLU A 168 2.46 14.59 -6.75
CA GLU A 168 1.62 13.48 -7.17
C GLU A 168 1.29 12.53 -6.02
N ALA A 169 2.27 12.21 -5.18
CA ALA A 169 2.08 11.35 -4.01
C ALA A 169 1.11 11.97 -3.00
N GLU A 170 1.22 13.27 -2.72
CA GLU A 170 0.29 14.01 -1.84
C GLU A 170 -1.12 14.05 -2.43
N SER A 171 -1.23 14.34 -3.73
CA SER A 171 -2.52 14.35 -4.44
C SER A 171 -3.20 12.97 -4.38
N LEU A 172 -2.44 11.90 -4.60
CA LEU A 172 -2.93 10.53 -4.51
C LEU A 172 -3.34 10.16 -3.09
N ASP A 173 -2.53 10.48 -2.09
CA ASP A 173 -2.85 10.26 -0.67
C ASP A 173 -4.12 11.01 -0.26
N SER A 174 -4.27 12.28 -0.65
CA SER A 174 -5.48 13.07 -0.40
C SER A 174 -6.72 12.45 -1.04
N LYS A 175 -6.62 11.96 -2.27
CA LYS A 175 -7.71 11.25 -2.97
C LYS A 175 -8.08 9.95 -2.23
N ASN A 176 -7.09 9.14 -1.87
CA ASN A 176 -7.29 7.88 -1.16
C ASN A 176 -7.93 8.11 0.21
N LYS A 177 -7.44 9.08 1.00
CA LYS A 177 -8.04 9.46 2.29
C LYS A 177 -9.50 9.91 2.15
N LYS A 178 -9.81 10.70 1.13
CA LYS A 178 -11.20 11.12 0.84
C LYS A 178 -12.07 9.92 0.50
N LEU A 179 -11.61 9.02 -0.36
CA LEU A 179 -12.34 7.81 -0.73
C LEU A 179 -12.59 6.91 0.48
N LEU A 180 -11.55 6.64 1.27
CA LEU A 180 -11.66 5.88 2.51
C LEU A 180 -12.65 6.52 3.50
N GLY A 181 -12.61 7.84 3.64
CA GLY A 181 -13.57 8.59 4.45
C GLY A 181 -15.01 8.44 3.97
N LYS A 182 -15.26 8.46 2.65
CA LYS A 182 -16.59 8.20 2.09
C LYS A 182 -17.07 6.78 2.42
N ILE A 183 -16.21 5.78 2.23
CA ILE A 183 -16.52 4.37 2.54
C ILE A 183 -16.90 4.20 4.01
N ILE A 184 -16.05 4.70 4.93
CA ILE A 184 -16.31 4.61 6.38
C ILE A 184 -17.63 5.28 6.75
N ASN A 185 -17.98 6.40 6.10
CA ASN A 185 -19.24 7.08 6.34
C ASN A 185 -20.43 6.26 5.81
N ALA A 186 -20.34 5.68 4.62
CA ALA A 186 -21.38 4.82 4.07
C ALA A 186 -21.64 3.58 4.94
N MET A 187 -20.57 2.93 5.42
CA MET A 187 -20.69 1.78 6.34
C MET A 187 -21.39 2.12 7.66
N LYS A 188 -21.31 3.38 8.13
CA LYS A 188 -22.03 3.85 9.32
C LYS A 188 -23.52 4.11 9.04
N SER A 189 -23.89 4.35 7.78
CA SER A 189 -25.26 4.67 7.37
C SER A 189 -26.10 3.42 7.16
N SER A 190 -25.74 2.57 6.18
CA SER A 190 -26.44 1.32 5.88
C SER A 190 -25.62 0.45 4.92
N GLU A 191 -26.02 -0.82 4.79
CA GLU A 191 -25.46 -1.74 3.79
C GLU A 191 -25.78 -1.27 2.36
N ASP A 192 -27.03 -0.85 2.10
CA ASP A 192 -27.42 -0.30 0.79
C ASP A 192 -26.58 0.93 0.37
N ALA A 193 -26.25 1.81 1.33
CA ALA A 193 -25.42 2.99 1.05
C ALA A 193 -23.96 2.60 0.74
N MET A 194 -23.50 1.48 1.32
CA MET A 194 -22.18 0.94 1.01
C MET A 194 -22.15 0.36 -0.40
N ASP A 195 -23.16 -0.43 -0.77
CA ASP A 195 -23.26 -1.04 -2.10
C ASP A 195 -23.38 0.02 -3.21
N GLU A 196 -24.21 1.05 -3.01
CA GLU A 196 -24.30 2.19 -3.92
C GLU A 196 -22.95 2.90 -4.07
N LEU A 197 -22.23 3.11 -2.96
CA LEU A 197 -20.91 3.73 -3.00
C LEU A 197 -19.90 2.87 -3.76
N MET A 198 -19.92 1.55 -3.56
CA MET A 198 -19.01 0.63 -4.26
C MET A 198 -19.22 0.67 -5.77
N GLU A 199 -20.48 0.74 -6.22
CA GLU A 199 -20.79 0.88 -7.64
C GLU A 199 -20.34 2.24 -8.20
N VAL A 200 -20.64 3.34 -7.48
CA VAL A 200 -20.34 4.71 -7.92
C VAL A 200 -18.83 5.00 -7.95
N GLU A 201 -18.07 4.48 -6.99
CA GLU A 201 -16.63 4.75 -6.84
C GLU A 201 -15.75 3.65 -7.44
N ARG A 202 -16.32 2.68 -8.16
CA ARG A 202 -15.61 1.51 -8.72
C ARG A 202 -14.32 1.88 -9.45
N ASP A 203 -14.35 2.89 -10.32
CA ASP A 203 -13.18 3.32 -11.09
C ASP A 203 -12.04 3.91 -10.23
N ASN A 204 -12.34 4.30 -8.99
CA ASN A 204 -11.35 4.79 -8.02
C ASN A 204 -10.73 3.65 -7.20
N PHE A 205 -11.25 2.43 -7.28
CA PHE A 205 -10.67 1.25 -6.67
C PHE A 205 -9.48 0.75 -7.50
N THR A 206 -8.29 1.11 -7.04
CA THR A 206 -7.04 0.77 -7.69
C THR A 206 -6.16 -0.05 -6.75
N ALA A 207 -5.17 -0.75 -7.33
CA ALA A 207 -4.11 -1.37 -6.54
C ALA A 207 -3.37 -0.37 -5.62
N GLY A 208 -3.27 0.90 -6.04
CA GLY A 208 -2.72 1.97 -5.20
C GLY A 208 -3.59 2.29 -4.00
N PHE A 209 -4.92 2.22 -4.14
CA PHE A 209 -5.85 2.40 -3.03
C PHE A 209 -5.79 1.24 -2.03
N LEU A 210 -5.69 0.00 -2.51
CA LEU A 210 -5.50 -1.18 -1.64
C LEU A 210 -4.20 -1.08 -0.83
N ARG A 211 -3.09 -0.71 -1.48
CA ARG A 211 -1.80 -0.49 -0.79
C ARG A 211 -1.90 0.63 0.25
N HIS A 212 -2.71 1.66 0.00
CA HIS A 212 -2.96 2.71 0.98
C HIS A 212 -3.68 2.16 2.22
N ILE A 213 -4.69 1.30 2.05
CA ILE A 213 -5.40 0.65 3.17
C ILE A 213 -4.44 -0.26 3.97
N GLU A 214 -3.59 -1.03 3.29
CA GLU A 214 -2.56 -1.87 3.92
C GLU A 214 -1.57 -1.04 4.73
N GLY A 215 -1.04 0.04 4.14
CA GLY A 215 -0.14 0.96 4.82
C GLY A 215 -0.78 1.59 6.06
N GLU A 216 -2.08 1.91 6.02
CA GLU A 216 -2.81 2.40 7.20
C GLU A 216 -2.96 1.31 8.27
N CYS A 217 -3.22 0.05 7.89
CA CYS A 217 -3.26 -1.08 8.82
C CYS A 217 -1.91 -1.29 9.50
N GLU A 218 -0.81 -1.28 8.74
CA GLU A 218 0.55 -1.41 9.26
C GLU A 218 0.92 -0.25 10.18
N ARG A 219 0.59 0.99 9.78
CA ARG A 219 0.84 2.19 10.59
C ARG A 219 0.15 2.11 11.95
N ILE A 220 -1.10 1.63 11.99
CA ILE A 220 -1.84 1.45 13.23
C ILE A 220 -1.26 0.27 14.04
N GLY A 221 -0.96 -0.85 13.38
CA GLY A 221 -0.42 -2.06 14.02
C GLY A 221 0.96 -1.86 14.65
N ASN A 222 1.79 -1.01 14.05
CA ASN A 222 3.13 -0.66 14.52
C ASN A 222 3.14 0.47 15.57
N ALA A 223 1.98 1.02 15.95
CA ALA A 223 1.92 2.05 16.98
C ALA A 223 2.44 1.50 18.32
N PRO A 224 3.26 2.26 19.09
CA PRO A 224 3.85 1.77 20.35
C PRO A 224 2.84 1.27 21.39
N LYS A 225 1.59 1.70 21.28
CA LYS A 225 0.48 1.29 22.14
C LYS A 225 -0.76 1.02 21.30
N MET A 226 -1.14 -0.24 21.22
CA MET A 226 -2.41 -0.68 20.65
C MET A 226 -3.56 -0.44 21.63
N THR A 227 -4.60 0.28 21.20
CA THR A 227 -5.85 0.43 21.95
C THR A 227 -6.95 -0.41 21.32
N THR A 228 -8.06 -0.61 22.05
CA THR A 228 -9.25 -1.30 21.52
C THR A 228 -9.81 -0.60 20.29
N GLU A 229 -9.76 0.73 20.25
CA GLU A 229 -10.19 1.54 19.11
C GLU A 229 -9.27 1.32 17.89
N SER A 230 -7.96 1.21 18.10
CA SER A 230 -7.01 0.85 17.04
C SER A 230 -7.30 -0.54 16.47
N THR A 231 -7.60 -1.53 17.31
CA THR A 231 -7.96 -2.89 16.85
C THR A 231 -9.23 -2.84 16.00
N ARG A 232 -10.28 -2.18 16.48
CA ARG A 232 -11.54 -2.02 15.73
C ARG A 232 -11.35 -1.29 14.41
N LEU A 233 -10.46 -0.30 14.37
CA LEU A 233 -10.16 0.42 13.14
C LEU A 233 -9.45 -0.50 12.12
N ILE A 234 -8.46 -1.29 12.56
CA ILE A 234 -7.83 -2.29 11.69
C ILE A 234 -8.87 -3.28 11.15
N GLU A 235 -9.74 -3.81 12.02
CA GLU A 235 -10.82 -4.72 11.60
C GLU A 235 -11.71 -4.08 10.53
N LEU A 236 -12.12 -2.83 10.74
CA LEU A 236 -12.91 -2.08 9.76
C LEU A 236 -12.17 -1.91 8.43
N LEU A 237 -10.89 -1.53 8.48
CA LEU A 237 -10.05 -1.39 7.29
C LEU A 237 -9.92 -2.70 6.51
N ARG A 238 -9.82 -3.85 7.20
CA ARG A 238 -9.78 -5.16 6.55
C ARG A 238 -11.09 -5.53 5.87
N VAL A 239 -12.24 -5.21 6.47
CA VAL A 239 -13.56 -5.39 5.82
C VAL A 239 -13.65 -4.52 4.56
N ILE A 240 -13.21 -3.27 4.63
CA ILE A 240 -13.17 -2.37 3.46
C ILE A 240 -12.27 -2.95 2.38
N GLN A 241 -11.07 -3.40 2.75
CA GLN A 241 -10.12 -4.00 1.82
C GLN A 241 -10.73 -5.20 1.08
N ALA A 242 -11.42 -6.10 1.78
CA ALA A 242 -12.08 -7.25 1.18
C ALA A 242 -13.18 -6.85 0.18
N ARG A 243 -14.02 -5.88 0.52
CA ARG A 243 -15.09 -5.41 -0.37
C ARG A 243 -14.52 -4.70 -1.62
N VAL A 244 -13.45 -3.92 -1.46
CA VAL A 244 -12.76 -3.28 -2.60
C VAL A 244 -12.11 -4.31 -3.51
N LEU A 245 -11.53 -5.38 -2.93
CA LEU A 245 -10.98 -6.50 -3.70
C LEU A 245 -12.06 -7.25 -4.49
N GLU A 246 -13.24 -7.47 -3.89
CA GLU A 246 -14.40 -8.06 -4.58
C GLU A 246 -14.78 -7.23 -5.82
N GLU A 247 -14.87 -5.90 -5.68
CA GLU A 247 -15.19 -5.01 -6.81
C GLU A 247 -14.13 -5.01 -7.91
N ILE A 248 -12.85 -4.98 -7.54
CA ILE A 248 -11.76 -5.05 -8.54
C ILE A 248 -11.74 -6.42 -9.23
N GLY A 249 -11.97 -7.49 -8.47
CA GLY A 249 -11.97 -8.86 -8.98
C GLY A 249 -13.19 -9.20 -9.84
N ALA A 250 -14.33 -8.54 -9.63
CA ALA A 250 -15.54 -8.73 -10.44
C ALA A 250 -15.29 -8.48 -11.94
N ASP A 251 -14.40 -7.53 -12.27
CA ASP A 251 -14.02 -7.21 -13.65
C ASP A 251 -12.90 -8.12 -14.19
N MET A 252 -12.25 -8.91 -13.32
CA MET A 252 -11.08 -9.76 -13.66
C MET A 252 -11.38 -11.26 -13.74
N GLY A 253 -12.64 -11.67 -13.51
CA GLY A 253 -13.04 -13.07 -13.54
C GLY A 253 -12.83 -13.80 -12.22
N GLU A 254 -13.62 -14.86 -12.01
CA GLU A 254 -13.66 -15.64 -10.77
C GLU A 254 -12.31 -16.32 -10.45
N ALA A 255 -11.58 -16.74 -11.48
CA ALA A 255 -10.23 -17.30 -11.33
C ALA A 255 -9.25 -16.32 -10.67
N THR A 256 -9.33 -15.02 -10.97
CA THR A 256 -8.45 -14.02 -10.34
C THR A 256 -8.73 -13.90 -8.85
N LEU A 257 -10.01 -13.90 -8.45
CA LEU A 257 -10.41 -13.87 -7.05
C LEU A 257 -9.92 -15.10 -6.29
N VAL A 258 -10.12 -16.29 -6.85
CA VAL A 258 -9.70 -17.56 -6.22
C VAL A 258 -8.18 -17.63 -6.14
N LEU A 259 -7.44 -17.23 -7.18
CA LEU A 259 -5.98 -17.18 -7.12
C LEU A 259 -5.50 -16.26 -6.00
N GLY A 260 -6.14 -15.10 -5.86
CA GLY A 260 -5.87 -14.18 -4.76
C GLY A 260 -6.07 -14.83 -3.38
N GLN A 261 -7.18 -15.54 -3.20
CA GLN A 261 -7.49 -16.31 -1.99
C GLN A 261 -6.44 -17.39 -1.70
N LEU A 262 -6.05 -18.16 -2.73
CA LEU A 262 -5.05 -19.22 -2.58
C LEU A 262 -3.69 -18.70 -2.11
N MET A 263 -3.29 -17.51 -2.54
CA MET A 263 -2.03 -16.91 -2.08
C MET A 263 -2.07 -16.52 -0.59
N GLY A 264 -3.27 -16.41 -0.03
CA GLY A 264 -3.48 -16.11 1.37
C GLY A 264 -3.41 -17.32 2.32
N TYR A 265 -3.11 -18.53 1.84
CA TYR A 265 -2.88 -19.69 2.70
C TYR A 265 -1.39 -19.89 2.96
N ASP A 266 -1.00 -19.96 4.23
CA ASP A 266 0.38 -20.29 4.63
C ASP A 266 0.64 -21.79 4.61
N ASP A 267 -0.37 -22.61 4.89
CA ASP A 267 -0.28 -24.06 4.85
C ASP A 267 -0.55 -24.59 3.43
N ARG A 268 0.41 -25.35 2.89
CA ARG A 268 0.33 -25.89 1.53
C ARG A 268 -0.75 -26.96 1.36
N ASP A 269 -1.05 -27.73 2.40
CA ASP A 269 -2.06 -28.78 2.33
C ASP A 269 -3.47 -28.16 2.33
N GLU A 270 -3.68 -27.10 3.12
CA GLU A 270 -4.91 -26.29 3.10
C GLU A 270 -5.11 -25.62 1.73
N LEU A 271 -4.07 -24.96 1.21
CA LEU A 271 -4.08 -24.36 -0.13
C LEU A 271 -4.46 -25.39 -1.20
N LEU A 272 -3.79 -26.55 -1.19
CA LEU A 272 -4.07 -27.62 -2.14
C LEU A 272 -5.49 -28.14 -2.02
N GLY A 273 -6.00 -28.31 -0.79
CA GLY A 273 -7.37 -28.75 -0.53
C GLY A 273 -8.42 -27.77 -1.09
N VAL A 274 -8.20 -26.47 -0.93
CA VAL A 274 -9.09 -25.42 -1.47
C VAL A 274 -9.01 -25.37 -3.00
N LEU A 275 -7.79 -25.44 -3.57
CA LEU A 275 -7.58 -25.49 -5.01
C LEU A 275 -8.28 -26.71 -5.63
N ASP A 276 -8.09 -27.90 -5.08
CA ASP A 276 -8.71 -29.14 -5.58
C ASP A 276 -10.24 -29.10 -5.47
N ALA A 277 -10.78 -28.52 -4.40
CA ALA A 277 -12.22 -28.30 -4.27
C ALA A 277 -12.73 -27.35 -5.36
N GLY A 278 -12.02 -26.24 -5.60
CA GLY A 278 -12.34 -25.29 -6.67
C GLY A 278 -12.32 -25.94 -8.06
N LEU A 279 -11.26 -26.71 -8.36
CA LEU A 279 -11.13 -27.46 -9.61
C LEU A 279 -12.23 -28.51 -9.79
N THR A 280 -12.66 -29.15 -8.70
CA THR A 280 -13.75 -30.13 -8.74
C THR A 280 -15.09 -29.48 -9.05
N VAL A 281 -15.35 -28.30 -8.51
CA VAL A 281 -16.63 -27.59 -8.67
C VAL A 281 -16.72 -26.88 -10.02
N GLN A 282 -15.66 -26.17 -10.42
CA GLN A 282 -15.67 -25.31 -11.60
C GLN A 282 -15.13 -26.00 -12.87
N GLY A 283 -14.37 -27.09 -12.69
CA GLY A 283 -13.92 -27.93 -13.78
C GLY A 283 -12.81 -27.31 -14.63
N ARG A 284 -12.72 -27.81 -15.86
CA ARG A 284 -11.58 -27.56 -16.75
C ARG A 284 -11.45 -26.12 -17.24
N GLU A 285 -12.56 -25.44 -17.52
CA GLU A 285 -12.52 -24.05 -18.03
C GLU A 285 -11.87 -23.12 -17.00
N PHE A 286 -12.27 -23.24 -15.73
CA PHE A 286 -11.64 -22.56 -14.60
C PHE A 286 -10.15 -22.92 -14.45
N ALA A 287 -9.80 -24.19 -14.58
CA ALA A 287 -8.40 -24.64 -14.50
C ALA A 287 -7.53 -24.00 -15.59
N VAL A 288 -8.04 -23.87 -16.83
CA VAL A 288 -7.34 -23.19 -17.93
C VAL A 288 -7.16 -21.70 -17.64
N GLU A 289 -8.19 -21.03 -17.12
CA GLU A 289 -8.12 -19.62 -16.77
C GLU A 289 -7.10 -19.37 -15.66
N MET A 290 -7.19 -20.11 -14.56
CA MET A 290 -6.23 -20.09 -13.43
C MET A 290 -4.80 -20.36 -13.89
N LYS A 291 -4.61 -21.30 -14.83
CA LYS A 291 -3.31 -21.64 -15.39
C LYS A 291 -2.75 -20.46 -16.19
N GLY A 292 -3.58 -19.81 -17.01
CA GLY A 292 -3.18 -18.60 -17.73
C GLY A 292 -2.74 -17.46 -16.79
N LEU A 293 -3.46 -17.28 -15.67
CA LEU A 293 -3.13 -16.27 -14.66
C LEU A 293 -1.80 -16.56 -13.96
N THR A 294 -1.57 -17.81 -13.54
CA THR A 294 -0.32 -18.22 -12.89
C THR A 294 0.88 -18.15 -13.83
N GLU A 295 0.73 -18.53 -15.11
CA GLU A 295 1.77 -18.35 -16.13
C GLU A 295 2.07 -16.86 -16.44
N GLU A 296 1.05 -16.00 -16.46
CA GLU A 296 1.26 -14.55 -16.57
C GLU A 296 2.03 -14.02 -15.35
N ALA A 297 1.64 -14.43 -14.15
CA ALA A 297 2.30 -14.01 -12.91
C ALA A 297 3.77 -14.43 -12.86
N LEU A 298 4.07 -15.70 -13.15
CA LEU A 298 5.45 -16.23 -13.16
C LEU A 298 6.34 -15.49 -14.15
N ARG A 299 5.87 -15.25 -15.38
CA ARG A 299 6.60 -14.42 -16.36
C ARG A 299 6.77 -12.98 -15.89
N GLY A 300 5.76 -12.44 -15.22
CA GLY A 300 5.83 -11.12 -14.61
C GLY A 300 6.94 -11.03 -13.57
N PHE A 301 7.09 -12.06 -12.73
CA PHE A 301 8.13 -12.12 -11.69
C PHE A 301 9.55 -12.08 -12.27
N GLU A 302 9.80 -12.73 -13.40
CA GLU A 302 11.11 -12.68 -14.09
C GLU A 302 11.52 -11.27 -14.51
N SER A 303 10.55 -10.40 -14.76
CA SER A 303 10.79 -9.01 -15.20
C SER A 303 11.03 -8.03 -14.05
N VAL A 304 10.88 -8.45 -12.78
CA VAL A 304 11.02 -7.60 -11.60
C VAL A 304 12.50 -7.45 -11.23
N HIS A 305 13.03 -6.22 -11.38
CA HIS A 305 14.38 -5.89 -10.93
C HIS A 305 14.44 -5.82 -9.40
N GLY A 306 15.32 -6.61 -8.78
CA GLY A 306 15.38 -6.80 -7.33
C GLY A 306 14.82 -8.15 -6.86
N GLY A 307 14.20 -8.92 -7.76
CA GLY A 307 13.59 -10.19 -7.45
C GLY A 307 12.18 -10.05 -6.88
N VAL A 308 11.51 -11.18 -6.76
CA VAL A 308 10.21 -11.32 -6.08
C VAL A 308 10.46 -12.09 -4.80
N GLU A 309 9.61 -11.86 -3.80
CA GLU A 309 9.63 -12.64 -2.58
C GLU A 309 9.65 -14.15 -2.90
N PRO A 310 10.67 -14.89 -2.41
CA PRO A 310 10.84 -16.29 -2.77
C PRO A 310 9.63 -17.17 -2.42
N GLU A 311 8.95 -16.84 -1.33
CA GLU A 311 7.79 -17.58 -0.85
C GLU A 311 6.58 -17.38 -1.78
N LEU A 312 6.32 -16.15 -2.24
CA LEU A 312 5.27 -15.88 -3.22
C LEU A 312 5.55 -16.60 -4.54
N LEU A 313 6.80 -16.55 -5.02
CA LEU A 313 7.21 -17.24 -6.25
C LEU A 313 6.97 -18.75 -6.13
N ASP A 314 7.34 -19.34 -5.01
CA ASP A 314 7.17 -20.77 -4.73
C ASP A 314 5.68 -21.16 -4.63
N ARG A 315 4.84 -20.36 -3.96
CA ARG A 315 3.39 -20.60 -3.88
C ARG A 315 2.72 -20.53 -5.25
N VAL A 316 3.02 -19.51 -6.06
CA VAL A 316 2.45 -19.39 -7.42
C VAL A 316 2.93 -20.55 -8.30
N SER A 317 4.19 -20.94 -8.20
CA SER A 317 4.75 -22.09 -8.94
C SER A 317 4.09 -23.40 -8.54
N PHE A 318 3.79 -23.58 -7.25
CA PHE A 318 3.08 -24.74 -6.74
C PHE A 318 1.67 -24.87 -7.33
N VAL A 319 0.91 -23.76 -7.33
CA VAL A 319 -0.44 -23.71 -7.93
C VAL A 319 -0.37 -23.98 -9.43
N ASP A 320 0.56 -23.33 -10.14
CA ASP A 320 0.78 -23.52 -11.57
C ASP A 320 1.05 -24.99 -11.94
N GLN A 321 1.91 -25.66 -11.17
CA GLN A 321 2.23 -27.07 -11.37
C GLN A 321 1.01 -27.95 -11.12
N ARG A 322 0.24 -27.69 -10.06
CA ARG A 322 -0.97 -28.48 -9.75
C ARG A 322 -2.03 -28.35 -10.86
N LEU A 323 -2.22 -27.14 -11.38
CA LEU A 323 -3.12 -26.86 -12.50
C LEU A 323 -2.69 -27.58 -13.78
N THR A 324 -1.38 -27.60 -14.05
CA THR A 324 -0.80 -28.36 -15.17
C THR A 324 -1.17 -29.84 -15.06
N ASN A 325 -0.93 -30.46 -13.90
CA ASN A 325 -1.25 -31.87 -13.67
C ASN A 325 -2.76 -32.15 -13.87
N TYR A 326 -3.63 -31.28 -13.34
CA TYR A 326 -5.07 -31.43 -13.50
C TYR A 326 -5.52 -31.37 -14.97
N LEU A 327 -4.94 -30.45 -15.75
CA LEU A 327 -5.25 -30.29 -17.17
C LEU A 327 -4.73 -31.46 -18.02
N GLU A 328 -3.61 -32.07 -17.63
CA GLU A 328 -3.10 -33.29 -18.25
C GLU A 328 -4.01 -34.48 -17.92
N GLU A 329 -4.36 -34.68 -16.65
CA GLU A 329 -5.26 -35.74 -16.18
C GLU A 329 -6.64 -35.66 -16.88
N THR A 330 -7.20 -34.47 -17.03
CA THR A 330 -8.52 -34.27 -17.65
C THR A 330 -8.50 -34.29 -19.18
N ASN A 331 -7.32 -34.22 -19.82
CA ASN A 331 -7.17 -34.42 -21.27
C ASN A 331 -7.23 -35.91 -21.66
N GLU A 332 -6.87 -36.83 -20.77
CA GLU A 332 -6.86 -38.28 -21.08
C GLU A 332 -8.27 -38.91 -21.14
N PHE A 333 -9.30 -38.19 -20.69
CA PHE A 333 -10.69 -38.67 -20.65
C PHE A 333 -11.62 -38.09 -21.72
N GLN A 334 -11.08 -37.35 -22.71
CA GLN A 334 -11.82 -36.83 -23.88
C GLN A 334 -11.48 -37.61 -25.16
#